data_AF-A0A0N9YBK0-F1
#
_entry.id   AF-A0A0N9YBK0-F1
#
_cell.length_a   1.000
_cell.length_b   1.000
_cell.length_c   1.000
_cell.angle_alpha   90.00
_cell.angle_beta   90.00
_cell.angle_gamma   90.00
#
_symmetry.space_group_name_H-M   'P 1'
#
loop_
_entity.id
_entity.type
_entity.pdbx_description
1 polymer ?
#
loop_
_entity_poly.entity_id
_entity_poly.type
_entity_poly.pdbx_seq_one_letter_code
_entity_poly.pdbx_strand_id
1 'polypeptide(L)'
;MWNGYAFFRTPSGISCAIGDGNWCYGDLPGLAPDQKSMCTAITRGNPSEPFRFKTSDKPCVPASDNVLNPGEKLTFEAYGTTCVVGEGNLTACIDNWHNHGFVLQPSGSWAF
;
A
#
# COMPACT_ATOMS: atom_id res chain seq x y z
N MET A 1 -9.63 -5.24 -22.50
CA MET A 1 -9.45 -4.26 -21.40
C MET A 1 -9.55 -5.03 -20.10
N TRP A 2 -8.45 -5.19 -19.38
CA TRP A 2 -8.46 -5.84 -18.07
C TRP A 2 -8.58 -4.71 -17.02
N ASN A 3 -9.81 -4.39 -16.62
CA ASN A 3 -10.09 -3.45 -15.53
C ASN A 3 -9.91 -4.19 -14.20
N GLY A 4 -8.71 -4.67 -13.94
CA GLY A 4 -8.39 -5.50 -12.79
C GLY A 4 -7.58 -4.77 -11.74
N TYR A 5 -7.53 -5.37 -10.56
CA TYR A 5 -6.59 -5.07 -9.50
C TYR A 5 -5.62 -6.24 -9.36
N ALA A 6 -4.38 -5.96 -9.01
CA ALA A 6 -3.48 -6.94 -8.45
C ALA A 6 -3.46 -6.77 -6.93
N PHE A 7 -3.57 -7.88 -6.21
CA PHE A 7 -3.65 -7.90 -4.74
C PHE A 7 -2.45 -8.65 -4.16
N PHE A 8 -1.97 -8.18 -3.02
CA PHE A 8 -0.95 -8.90 -2.24
C PHE A 8 -1.05 -8.54 -0.77
N ARG A 9 -0.44 -9.39 0.07
CA ARG A 9 -0.22 -9.12 1.49
C ARG A 9 1.25 -9.11 1.82
N THR A 10 1.63 -8.39 2.86
CA THR A 10 2.96 -8.46 3.45
C THR A 10 2.97 -9.48 4.59
N PRO A 11 4.14 -10.04 4.97
CA PRO A 11 4.23 -10.91 6.15
C PRO A 11 3.80 -10.22 7.45
N SER A 12 3.93 -8.89 7.51
CA SER A 12 3.49 -8.07 8.65
C SER A 12 1.98 -7.81 8.69
N GLY A 13 1.22 -8.31 7.71
CA GLY A 13 -0.25 -8.23 7.69
C GLY A 13 -0.81 -6.99 6.98
N ILE A 14 0.00 -6.23 6.25
CA ILE A 14 -0.48 -5.15 5.40
C ILE A 14 -1.10 -5.78 4.15
N SER A 15 -2.29 -5.32 3.78
CA SER A 15 -3.03 -5.84 2.63
C SER A 15 -3.19 -4.75 1.58
N CYS A 16 -2.80 -5.03 0.34
CA CYS A 16 -2.65 -4.05 -0.71
C CYS A 16 -3.40 -4.43 -1.98
N ALA A 17 -3.92 -3.43 -2.68
CA ALA A 17 -4.43 -3.54 -4.04
C ALA A 17 -3.83 -2.43 -4.90
N ILE A 18 -3.40 -2.79 -6.10
CA ILE A 18 -2.89 -1.87 -7.12
C ILE A 18 -3.67 -2.05 -8.42
N GLY A 19 -4.00 -0.93 -9.06
CA GLY A 19 -4.84 -0.90 -10.26
C GLY A 19 -5.39 0.50 -10.49
N ASP A 20 -6.65 0.57 -10.91
CA ASP A 20 -7.38 1.83 -11.15
C ASP A 20 -7.45 2.70 -9.87
N GLY A 21 -7.71 2.04 -8.74
CA GLY A 21 -7.43 2.55 -7.40
C GLY A 21 -6.17 1.91 -6.81
N ASN A 22 -5.55 2.57 -5.85
CA ASN A 22 -4.43 1.98 -5.11
C ASN A 22 -4.67 2.16 -3.62
N TRP A 23 -4.53 1.09 -2.85
CA TRP A 23 -4.59 1.18 -1.39
C TRP A 23 -3.78 0.09 -0.71
N CYS A 24 -3.31 0.39 0.48
CA CYS A 24 -2.86 -0.58 1.46
C CYS A 24 -3.46 -0.27 2.81
N TYR A 25 -3.91 -1.28 3.55
CA TYR A 25 -4.45 -1.11 4.89
C TYR A 25 -3.93 -2.20 5.83
N GLY A 26 -4.08 -1.97 7.13
CA GLY A 26 -3.65 -2.89 8.18
C GLY A 26 -2.91 -2.14 9.28
N ASP A 27 -2.00 -2.85 9.96
CA ASP A 27 -1.09 -2.23 10.92
C ASP A 27 0.07 -1.57 10.17
N LEU A 28 -0.18 -0.36 9.66
CA LEU A 28 0.83 0.39 8.91
C LEU A 28 1.94 0.87 9.87
N PRO A 29 3.21 0.49 9.65
CA PRO A 29 4.31 0.84 10.55
C PRO A 29 4.63 2.34 10.47
N GLY A 30 5.34 2.87 11.47
CA GLY A 30 5.92 4.22 11.41
C GLY A 30 4.94 5.39 11.33
N LEU A 31 3.64 5.16 11.58
CA LEU A 31 2.63 6.22 11.61
C LEU A 31 2.70 7.04 12.91
N ALA A 32 2.44 8.33 12.79
CA ALA A 32 2.23 9.21 13.94
C ALA A 32 0.95 8.79 14.71
N PRO A 33 0.86 9.06 16.03
CA PRO A 33 -0.27 8.61 16.85
C PRO A 33 -1.65 9.07 16.35
N ASP A 34 -1.75 10.28 15.80
CA ASP A 34 -2.96 10.88 15.24
C ASP A 34 -3.39 10.27 13.89
N GLN A 35 -2.49 9.54 13.22
CA GLN A 35 -2.76 8.83 11.98
C GLN A 35 -3.19 7.37 12.20
N LYS A 36 -3.06 6.85 13.41
CA LYS A 36 -3.43 5.48 13.75
C LYS A 36 -4.92 5.38 14.08
N SER A 37 -5.57 4.35 13.53
CA SER A 37 -6.96 4.02 13.84
C SER A 37 -7.19 2.51 13.76
N MET A 38 -8.43 2.05 13.92
CA MET A 38 -8.78 0.61 13.81
C MET A 38 -8.46 0.00 12.44
N CYS A 39 -8.42 0.83 11.39
CA CYS A 39 -7.91 0.44 10.09
C CYS A 39 -7.38 1.66 9.33
N THR A 40 -6.14 2.04 9.61
CA THR A 40 -5.51 3.06 8.79
C THR A 40 -5.19 2.48 7.41
N ALA A 41 -5.47 3.27 6.37
CA ALA A 41 -5.10 2.96 5.01
C ALA A 41 -4.21 4.05 4.43
N ILE A 42 -3.30 3.68 3.53
CA ILE A 42 -2.73 4.59 2.56
C ILE A 42 -3.42 4.35 1.23
N THR A 43 -3.97 5.39 0.62
CA THR A 43 -4.80 5.23 -0.57
C THR A 43 -4.70 6.39 -1.53
N ARG A 44 -5.01 6.09 -2.78
CA ARG A 44 -5.20 7.01 -3.89
C ARG A 44 -6.36 6.51 -4.74
N GLY A 45 -7.34 7.39 -4.99
CA GLY A 45 -8.50 7.09 -5.84
C GLY A 45 -8.35 7.51 -7.30
N ASN A 46 -7.42 8.42 -7.60
CA ASN A 46 -7.13 8.93 -8.95
C ASN A 46 -5.61 8.91 -9.18
N PRO A 47 -5.10 8.36 -10.30
CA PRO A 47 -3.67 8.32 -10.61
C PRO A 47 -2.94 9.67 -10.55
N SER A 48 -3.63 10.79 -10.85
CA SER A 48 -3.08 12.15 -10.82
C SER A 48 -2.96 12.76 -9.42
N GLU A 49 -3.42 12.08 -8.37
CA GLU A 49 -3.33 12.55 -6.99
C GLU A 49 -2.23 11.81 -6.22
N PRO A 50 -1.56 12.47 -5.25
CA PRO A 50 -0.62 11.79 -4.36
C PRO A 50 -1.35 10.81 -3.43
N PHE A 51 -0.61 9.83 -2.92
CA PHE A 51 -1.13 8.94 -1.89
C PHE A 51 -1.38 9.70 -0.58
N ARG A 52 -2.39 9.28 0.18
CA ARG A 52 -2.74 9.90 1.47
C ARG A 52 -3.09 8.83 2.50
N PHE A 53 -2.66 9.06 3.74
CA PHE A 53 -3.16 8.30 4.88
C PHE A 53 -4.61 8.68 5.18
N LYS A 54 -5.44 7.68 5.46
CA LYS A 54 -6.84 7.83 5.87
C LYS A 54 -7.11 6.94 7.07
N THR A 55 -7.70 7.53 8.09
CA THR A 55 -8.20 6.82 9.27
C THR A 55 -9.57 6.21 8.98
N SER A 56 -9.84 5.07 9.62
CA SER A 56 -11.15 4.42 9.67
C SER A 56 -11.51 4.04 11.12
N ASP A 57 -12.77 4.23 11.48
CA ASP A 57 -13.39 3.74 12.71
C ASP A 57 -13.86 2.27 12.60
N LYS A 58 -13.86 1.72 11.38
CA LYS A 58 -14.14 0.30 11.12
C LYS A 58 -12.88 -0.55 11.18
N PRO A 59 -12.96 -1.80 11.67
CA PRO A 59 -11.84 -2.73 11.62
C PRO A 59 -11.47 -3.06 10.17
N CYS A 60 -10.20 -3.44 9.95
CA CYS A 60 -9.76 -3.89 8.64
C CYS A 60 -10.47 -5.20 8.26
N VAL A 61 -10.82 -5.33 6.99
CA VAL A 61 -11.29 -6.60 6.44
C VAL A 61 -10.11 -7.56 6.39
N PRO A 62 -10.22 -8.79 6.91
CA PRO A 62 -9.18 -9.78 6.75
C PRO A 62 -8.97 -10.10 5.26
N ALA A 63 -7.76 -9.88 4.75
CA ALA A 63 -7.42 -10.27 3.39
C ALA A 63 -6.82 -11.67 3.33
N SER A 64 -7.10 -12.39 2.26
CA SER A 64 -6.63 -13.75 1.98
C SER A 64 -5.69 -13.83 0.78
N ASP A 65 -5.19 -12.70 0.29
CA ASP A 65 -4.36 -12.64 -0.91
C ASP A 65 -2.98 -13.29 -0.70
N ASN A 66 -2.28 -13.55 -1.80
CA ASN A 66 -0.93 -14.11 -1.74
C ASN A 66 0.02 -13.18 -1.01
N VAL A 67 0.95 -13.77 -0.26
CA VAL A 67 2.00 -13.01 0.44
C VAL A 67 3.11 -12.68 -0.55
N LEU A 68 3.51 -11.41 -0.57
CA LEU A 68 4.73 -10.92 -1.22
C LEU A 68 5.82 -10.83 -0.14
N ASN A 69 6.85 -11.66 -0.25
CA ASN A 69 7.91 -11.81 0.76
C ASN A 69 8.97 -10.71 0.64
N PRO A 70 9.81 -10.50 1.68
CA PRO A 70 10.95 -9.61 1.60
C PRO A 70 11.87 -9.96 0.43
N GLY A 71 12.29 -8.94 -0.32
CA GLY A 71 13.06 -9.07 -1.55
C GLY A 71 12.22 -9.29 -2.81
N GLU A 72 10.91 -9.51 -2.66
CA GLU A 72 9.99 -9.66 -3.80
C GLU A 72 9.35 -8.33 -4.21
N LYS A 73 8.96 -8.26 -5.48
CA LYS A 73 8.22 -7.15 -6.05
C LYS A 73 7.03 -7.63 -6.88
N LEU A 74 6.00 -6.79 -6.94
CA LEU A 74 4.85 -6.95 -7.81
C LEU A 74 4.77 -5.72 -8.71
N THR A 75 4.85 -5.93 -10.02
CA THR A 75 4.65 -4.87 -11.01
C THR A 75 3.36 -5.12 -11.76
N PHE A 76 2.48 -4.12 -11.78
CA PHE A 76 1.25 -4.14 -12.56
C PHE A 76 1.34 -3.16 -13.72
N GLU A 77 1.92 -3.66 -14.82
CA GLU A 77 2.27 -2.88 -16.02
C GLU A 77 1.10 -2.06 -16.59
N ALA A 78 -0.12 -2.59 -16.50
CA ALA A 78 -1.33 -1.92 -17.00
C ALA A 78 -1.63 -0.59 -16.30
N TYR A 79 -1.04 -0.33 -15.13
CA TYR A 79 -1.21 0.91 -14.36
C TYR A 79 0.13 1.56 -13.98
N GLY A 80 1.26 1.05 -14.47
CA GLY A 80 2.58 1.61 -14.16
C GLY A 80 2.99 1.50 -12.68
N THR A 81 2.24 0.76 -11.86
CA THR A 81 2.49 0.64 -10.43
C THR A 81 3.43 -0.52 -10.14
N THR A 82 4.46 -0.28 -9.35
CA THR A 82 5.31 -1.32 -8.77
C THR A 82 5.29 -1.21 -7.26
N CYS A 83 5.08 -2.34 -6.59
CA CYS A 83 5.21 -2.48 -5.16
C CYS A 83 6.33 -3.45 -4.79
N VAL A 84 7.01 -3.19 -3.68
CA VAL A 84 8.07 -4.04 -3.13
C VAL A 84 7.80 -4.31 -1.67
N VAL A 85 8.20 -5.50 -1.21
CA VAL A 85 8.34 -5.80 0.21
C VAL A 85 9.82 -5.99 0.49
N GLY A 86 10.34 -5.21 1.43
CA GLY A 86 11.73 -5.26 1.85
C GLY A 86 11.90 -5.85 3.24
N GLU A 87 13.15 -6.06 3.61
CA GLU A 87 13.53 -6.42 4.98
C GLU A 87 13.06 -5.35 5.99
N GLY A 88 12.90 -5.77 7.25
CA GLY A 88 12.57 -4.84 8.35
C GLY A 88 11.15 -4.24 8.27
N ASN A 89 10.18 -4.99 7.74
CA ASN A 89 8.80 -4.55 7.53
C ASN A 89 8.68 -3.33 6.61
N LEU A 90 9.55 -3.24 5.59
CA LEU A 90 9.45 -2.22 4.57
C LEU A 90 8.43 -2.65 3.50
N THR A 91 7.56 -1.73 3.11
CA THR A 91 6.70 -1.87 1.94
C THR A 91 6.64 -0.54 1.23
N ALA A 92 6.92 -0.53 -0.06
CA ALA A 92 6.87 0.70 -0.85
C ALA A 92 6.16 0.43 -2.17
N CYS A 93 5.39 1.41 -2.63
CA CYS A 93 4.79 1.38 -3.95
C CYS A 93 5.06 2.70 -4.67
N ILE A 94 5.28 2.62 -5.97
CA ILE A 94 5.48 3.76 -6.85
C ILE A 94 4.64 3.59 -8.10
N ASP A 95 3.92 4.65 -8.46
CA ASP A 95 3.37 4.87 -9.79
C ASP A 95 4.44 5.57 -10.62
N ASN A 96 5.03 4.82 -11.56
CA ASN A 96 6.13 5.32 -12.38
C ASN A 96 5.68 6.35 -13.43
N TRP A 97 4.38 6.48 -13.71
CA TRP A 97 3.86 7.42 -14.69
C TRP A 97 3.67 8.81 -14.11
N HIS A 98 3.25 8.88 -12.85
CA HIS A 98 2.97 10.15 -12.16
C HIS A 98 4.01 10.50 -11.09
N ASN A 99 4.95 9.60 -10.80
CA ASN A 99 5.96 9.75 -9.76
C ASN A 99 5.36 10.00 -8.36
N HIS A 100 4.21 9.38 -8.11
CA HIS A 100 3.56 9.33 -6.80
C HIS A 100 3.80 7.98 -6.17
N GLY A 101 3.88 7.94 -4.85
CA GLY A 101 4.16 6.70 -4.16
C GLY A 101 4.09 6.84 -2.66
N PHE A 102 4.53 5.78 -2.00
CA PHE A 102 4.64 5.75 -0.57
C PHE A 102 5.70 4.78 -0.11
N VAL A 103 6.16 5.00 1.10
CA VAL A 103 7.02 4.08 1.84
C VAL A 103 6.43 3.88 3.22
N LEU A 104 6.23 2.61 3.56
CA LEU A 104 5.84 2.14 4.88
C LEU A 104 7.04 1.47 5.52
N GLN A 105 7.51 1.99 6.65
CA GLN A 105 8.59 1.37 7.41
C GLN A 105 8.55 1.80 8.89
N PRO A 106 9.09 0.99 9.82
CA PRO A 106 9.01 1.28 11.26
C PRO A 106 9.64 2.61 11.68
N SER A 107 10.69 3.07 11.00
CA SER A 107 11.40 4.33 11.31
C SER A 107 10.62 5.59 10.90
N GLY A 108 9.53 5.44 10.15
CA GLY A 108 8.71 6.56 9.70
C GLY A 108 8.17 6.30 8.29
N SER A 109 6.86 6.46 8.14
CA SER A 109 6.15 6.23 6.88
C SER A 109 5.72 7.54 6.23
N TRP A 110 5.76 7.61 4.91
CA TRP A 110 5.38 8.81 4.16
C TRP A 110 4.77 8.47 2.79
N ALA A 111 4.13 9.48 2.21
CA ALA A 111 3.54 9.46 0.89
C ALA A 111 4.03 10.67 0.09
N PHE A 112 4.08 10.57 -1.23
CA PHE A 112 4.46 11.63 -2.15
C PHE A 112 3.68 11.53 -3.47
#